data_AF-A0A2P5KRN1-F1
#
_entry.id   AF-A0A2P5KRN1-F1
#
_cell.length_a   1.000
_cell.length_b   1.000
_cell.length_c   1.000
_cell.angle_alpha   90.00
_cell.angle_beta   90.00
_cell.angle_gamma   90.00
#
_symmetry.space_group_name_H-M   'P 1'
#
loop_
_entity.id
_entity.type
_entity.pdbx_description
1 polymer ?
#
loop_
_entity_poly.entity_id
_entity_poly.type
_entity_poly.pdbx_seq_one_letter_code
_entity_poly.pdbx_strand_id
1 'polypeptide(L)'
;MSMQQGGSGGKNHHADTTEDSDEEAELYSAPTAVPAVDVLGYMSDMLLELKDISDQLGLRTLSGLLALSHTEAVARQEQQLQQHKGA
;
A
#
# COMPACT_ATOMS: atom_id res chain seq x y z
N MET A 1 58.29 -30.65 -18.44
CA MET A 1 58.98 -29.51 -17.80
C MET A 1 57.94 -28.45 -17.51
N SER A 2 57.81 -28.03 -16.25
CA SER A 2 56.86 -27.05 -15.71
C SER A 2 57.09 -25.64 -16.26
N MET A 3 56.02 -24.81 -16.29
CA MET A 3 55.92 -23.43 -15.74
C MET A 3 54.42 -23.01 -15.82
N GLN A 4 53.70 -22.81 -14.70
CA GLN A 4 53.61 -21.62 -13.83
C GLN A 4 52.72 -20.52 -14.47
N GLN A 5 51.43 -20.36 -14.10
CA GLN A 5 50.80 -19.73 -12.92
C GLN A 5 50.90 -18.18 -12.88
N GLY A 6 49.75 -17.51 -12.74
CA GLY A 6 49.57 -16.11 -12.31
C GLY A 6 49.80 -15.06 -13.40
N GLY A 7 49.04 -13.98 -13.57
CA GLY A 7 48.15 -13.28 -12.66
C GLY A 7 48.50 -11.78 -12.69
N SER A 8 47.49 -10.95 -12.98
CA SER A 8 47.38 -9.52 -12.63
C SER A 8 48.31 -8.49 -13.28
N GLY A 9 47.71 -7.44 -13.87
CA GLY A 9 48.47 -6.25 -14.27
C GLY A 9 47.79 -5.28 -15.25
N GLY A 10 46.48 -5.05 -15.15
CA GLY A 10 45.78 -4.06 -15.98
C GLY A 10 45.22 -2.93 -15.14
N LYS A 11 46.00 -1.87 -14.93
CA LYS A 11 45.55 -0.57 -14.42
C LYS A 11 44.34 -0.10 -15.24
N ASN A 12 43.27 0.32 -14.59
CA ASN A 12 42.40 1.42 -15.01
C ASN A 12 41.57 1.88 -13.82
N HIS A 13 42.05 2.95 -13.18
CA HIS A 13 41.20 3.83 -12.40
C HIS A 13 40.26 4.55 -13.36
N HIS A 14 38.97 4.24 -13.31
CA HIS A 14 37.94 5.23 -13.55
C HIS A 14 36.97 5.12 -12.39
N ALA A 15 37.15 6.03 -11.42
CA ALA A 15 36.10 6.39 -10.51
C ALA A 15 35.01 7.01 -11.37
N ASP A 16 33.94 6.25 -11.60
CA ASP A 16 32.70 6.73 -12.16
C ASP A 16 31.97 7.45 -11.02
N THR A 17 32.22 8.76 -10.91
CA THR A 17 31.43 9.66 -10.08
C THR A 17 30.16 9.97 -10.85
N THR A 18 29.16 9.10 -10.72
CA THR A 18 27.78 9.45 -11.07
C THR A 18 27.28 10.42 -10.00
N GLU A 19 27.61 11.70 -10.15
CA GLU A 19 26.89 12.80 -9.52
C GLU A 19 25.53 12.89 -10.22
N ASP A 20 24.59 12.06 -9.78
CA ASP A 20 23.19 12.20 -10.17
C ASP A 20 22.56 13.21 -9.20
N SER A 21 22.51 14.46 -9.65
CA SER A 21 21.73 15.51 -9.03
C SER A 21 20.33 15.45 -9.61
N ASP A 22 19.40 14.89 -8.86
CA ASP A 22 17.95 15.15 -8.97
C ASP A 22 17.50 15.38 -7.51
N GLU A 23 17.57 16.62 -7.01
CA GLU A 23 16.47 17.60 -7.04
C GLU A 23 15.11 17.02 -6.60
N GLU A 24 14.54 17.68 -5.58
CA GLU A 24 13.16 17.56 -5.12
C GLU A 24 12.74 16.26 -4.39
N ALA A 25 13.21 16.11 -3.15
CA ALA A 25 12.39 15.51 -2.10
C ALA A 25 11.22 16.47 -1.74
N GLU A 26 10.37 16.78 -2.73
CA GLU A 26 9.13 17.50 -2.53
C GLU A 26 8.22 16.65 -1.63
N LEU A 27 8.21 17.01 -0.34
CA LEU A 27 7.00 17.29 0.44
C LEU A 27 5.78 16.39 0.15
N TYR A 28 5.96 15.07 0.14
CA TYR A 28 4.88 14.18 0.60
C TYR A 28 4.79 14.36 2.11
N SER A 29 4.16 15.47 2.51
CA SER A 29 3.63 15.61 3.86
C SER A 29 2.81 14.36 4.10
N ALA A 30 3.29 13.49 5.01
CA ALA A 30 2.60 12.27 5.35
C ALA A 30 1.13 12.62 5.57
N PRO A 31 0.17 11.90 4.94
CA PRO A 31 -1.24 12.20 5.15
C PRO A 31 -1.46 12.23 6.65
N THR A 32 -1.96 13.36 7.17
CA THR A 32 -2.37 13.49 8.57
C THR A 32 -3.07 12.20 8.96
N ALA A 33 -2.53 11.48 9.96
CA ALA A 33 -2.96 10.13 10.27
C ALA A 33 -4.47 10.13 10.55
N VAL A 34 -5.26 9.77 9.54
CA VAL A 34 -6.72 9.68 9.66
C VAL A 34 -6.99 8.52 10.61
N PRO A 35 -7.78 8.72 11.68
CA PRO A 35 -8.13 7.63 12.58
C PRO A 35 -8.68 6.43 11.79
N ALA A 36 -8.18 5.23 12.10
CA ALA A 36 -8.57 4.03 11.37
C ALA A 36 -10.10 3.78 11.37
N VAL A 37 -10.79 4.23 12.44
CA VAL A 37 -12.25 4.20 12.56
C VAL A 37 -12.93 5.05 11.49
N ASP A 38 -12.40 6.25 11.20
CA ASP A 38 -12.96 7.15 10.19
C ASP A 38 -12.74 6.60 8.78
N VAL A 39 -11.61 5.92 8.56
CA VAL A 39 -11.32 5.22 7.29
C VAL A 39 -12.27 4.04 7.10
N LEU A 40 -12.51 3.23 8.13
CA LEU A 40 -13.41 2.08 8.04
C LEU A 40 -14.86 2.50 7.78
N GLY A 41 -15.32 3.59 8.41
CA GLY A 41 -16.64 4.17 8.13
C GLY A 41 -16.76 4.63 6.67
N TYR A 42 -15.78 5.37 6.17
CA TYR A 42 -15.76 5.79 4.77
C TYR A 42 -15.73 4.61 3.79
N MET A 43 -14.92 3.57 4.07
CA MET A 43 -14.87 2.36 3.25
C MET A 43 -16.20 1.61 3.26
N SER A 44 -16.89 1.56 4.40
CA SER A 44 -18.22 0.97 4.53
C SER A 44 -19.21 1.66 3.59
N ASP A 45 -19.27 2.99 3.62
CA ASP A 45 -20.18 3.76 2.75
C ASP A 45 -19.89 3.52 1.26
N MET A 46 -18.62 3.51 0.86
CA MET A 46 -18.21 3.23 -0.51
C MET A 46 -18.62 1.81 -0.97
N LEU A 47 -18.53 0.81 -0.09
CA LEU A 47 -18.92 -0.56 -0.42
C LEU A 47 -20.43 -0.67 -0.67
N LEU A 48 -21.27 0.12 0.01
CA LEU A 48 -22.71 0.19 -0.27
C LEU A 48 -22.99 0.82 -1.63
N GLU A 49 -22.34 1.93 -1.96
CA GLU A 49 -22.51 2.57 -3.27
C GLU A 49 -22.12 1.61 -4.41
N LEU A 50 -20.98 0.93 -4.28
CA LEU A 50 -20.52 -0.04 -5.28
C LEU A 50 -21.43 -1.26 -5.38
N LYS A 51 -22.01 -1.70 -4.26
CA LYS A 51 -22.98 -2.80 -4.24
C LYS A 51 -24.23 -2.40 -5.03
N ASP A 52 -24.75 -1.19 -4.80
CA ASP A 52 -25.96 -0.72 -5.46
C ASP A 52 -25.75 -0.53 -6.97
N ILE A 53 -24.56 -0.06 -7.38
CA ILE A 53 -24.16 -0.05 -8.80
C ILE A 53 -24.11 -1.48 -9.35
N SER A 54 -23.51 -2.41 -8.61
CA SER A 54 -23.38 -3.82 -9.03
C SER A 54 -24.74 -4.51 -9.17
N ASP A 55 -25.70 -4.19 -8.29
CA ASP A 55 -27.07 -4.66 -8.36
C ASP A 55 -27.80 -4.14 -9.61
N GLN A 56 -27.67 -2.85 -9.90
CA GLN A 56 -28.25 -2.23 -11.09
C GLN A 56 -27.70 -2.85 -12.39
N LEU A 57 -26.43 -3.26 -12.38
CA LEU A 57 -25.78 -3.94 -13.51
C LEU A 57 -26.06 -5.45 -13.56
N GLY A 58 -26.76 -6.02 -12.57
CA GLY A 58 -27.05 -7.46 -12.50
C GLY A 58 -25.84 -8.32 -12.13
N LEU A 59 -24.77 -7.73 -11.60
CA LEU A 59 -23.53 -8.41 -11.21
C LEU A 59 -23.67 -9.07 -9.83
N ARG A 60 -24.52 -10.10 -9.75
CA ARG A 60 -24.93 -10.72 -8.47
C ARG A 60 -23.77 -11.18 -7.59
N THR A 61 -22.76 -11.84 -8.17
CA THR A 61 -21.60 -12.31 -7.40
C THR A 61 -20.81 -11.14 -6.81
N LEU A 62 -20.60 -10.07 -7.58
CA LEU A 62 -19.89 -8.90 -7.13
C LEU A 62 -20.67 -8.17 -6.03
N SER A 63 -21.98 -7.97 -6.23
CA SER A 63 -22.86 -7.40 -5.19
C SER A 63 -22.81 -8.20 -3.88
N GLY A 64 -22.84 -9.54 -3.97
CA GLY A 64 -22.69 -10.41 -2.80
C GLY A 64 -21.36 -10.23 -2.08
N LEU A 65 -20.25 -10.15 -2.82
CA LEU A 65 -18.92 -9.91 -2.24
C LEU A 65 -18.84 -8.54 -1.57
N LEU A 66 -19.39 -7.49 -2.19
CA LEU A 66 -19.40 -6.13 -1.64
C LEU A 66 -20.23 -6.05 -0.35
N ALA A 67 -21.36 -6.74 -0.28
CA ALA A 67 -22.17 -6.84 0.94
C ALA A 67 -21.41 -7.52 2.09
N LEU A 68 -20.66 -8.58 1.80
CA LEU A 68 -19.79 -9.24 2.78
C LEU A 68 -18.68 -8.31 3.25
N SER A 69 -18.00 -7.62 2.31
CA SER A 69 -16.96 -6.65 2.64
C SER A 69 -17.47 -5.49 3.50
N HIS A 70 -18.67 -4.98 3.23
CA HIS A 70 -19.31 -3.95 4.05
C HIS A 70 -19.51 -4.43 5.49
N THR A 71 -20.05 -5.65 5.63
CA THR A 71 -20.30 -6.25 6.96
C THR A 71 -18.99 -6.40 7.75
N GLU A 72 -17.91 -6.80 7.10
CA GLU A 72 -16.58 -6.89 7.70
C GLU A 72 -16.03 -5.51 8.10
N ALA A 73 -16.20 -4.49 7.26
CA ALA A 73 -15.76 -3.13 7.56
C ALA A 73 -16.45 -2.56 8.80
N VAL A 74 -17.78 -2.73 8.91
CA VAL A 74 -18.57 -2.32 10.08
C VAL A 74 -18.13 -3.09 11.33
N ALA A 75 -17.97 -4.41 11.24
CA ALA A 75 -17.53 -5.23 12.38
C ALA A 75 -16.15 -4.79 12.91
N ARG A 76 -15.20 -4.46 12.01
CA ARG A 76 -13.89 -3.94 12.40
C ARG A 76 -13.98 -2.54 13.02
N GLN A 77 -14.86 -1.69 12.52
CA GLN A 77 -15.08 -0.36 13.07
C GLN A 77 -15.61 -0.45 14.51
N GLU A 78 -16.61 -1.32 14.74
CA GLU A 78 -17.15 -1.58 16.08
C GLU A 78 -16.09 -2.15 17.03
N GLN A 79 -15.25 -3.07 16.56
CA GLN A 79 -14.15 -3.62 17.34
C GLN A 79 -13.15 -2.54 17.77
N GLN A 80 -12.79 -1.61 16.87
CA GLN A 80 -11.88 -0.51 17.19
C GLN A 80 -12.51 0.47 18.20
N LEU A 81 -13.80 0.78 18.07
CA LEU A 81 -14.52 1.63 19.02
C LEU A 81 -14.55 1.02 20.43
N GLN A 82 -14.71 -0.31 20.53
CA GLN A 82 -14.67 -1.03 21.81
C GLN A 82 -13.27 -1.01 22.44
N GLN A 83 -12.21 -1.16 21.64
CA GLN A 83 -10.83 -1.11 22.11
C GLN A 83 -10.45 0.28 22.66
N HIS A 84 -10.92 1.35 22.02
CA HIS A 84 -10.69 2.72 22.50
C HIS A 84 -11.48 3.10 23.76
N LYS A 85 -12.57 2.40 24.08
CA LYS A 85 -13.39 2.66 25.28
C LYS A 85 -12.87 1.97 26.55
N GLY A 86 -11.97 1.00 26.40
CA GLY A 86 -11.38 0.22 27.51
C GLY A 86 -9.97 0.65 27.92
N ALA A 87 -9.40 1.68 27.28
CA ALA A 87 -8.10 2.28 27.59
C ALA A 87 -8.28 3.60 28.35
#